data_AF-F3PUK4-F1
#
_entry.id   AF-F3PUK4-F1
#
_cell.length_a   1.000
_cell.length_b   1.000
_cell.length_c   1.000
_cell.angle_alpha   90.00
_cell.angle_beta   90.00
_cell.angle_gamma   90.00
#
_symmetry.space_group_name_H-M   'P 1'
#
loop_
_entity.id
_entity.type
_entity.pdbx_description
1 polymer ?
#
loop_
_entity_poly.entity_id
_entity_poly.type
_entity_poly.pdbx_seq_one_letter_code
_entity_poly.pdbx_strand_id
1 'polypeptide(L)'
;MKALKTTVSITELQKIIRMWRSRNITDSNIPKLLELYLGQSAYMNAEGEYPIENFYDLCQSLRFRHTSAMLNSIKQCNSFCIRPAENTYTLSAFYSPLWKKPDPTDNLPGTLPGKCPTDTNIYNTISKESLSSEEVQAIAKEFFHLINQDAVQKAQIFTPLIDQFEKEEGLNRKHACENLIILVDELLIPYFVSQSKFSESNHAGRIAWLKNLLKSAHGKHLINQAVKSGREKRAQSRLDNQTNQRNNRPLCEFEWTDPESGMRFYDDDIEGVVNIPKDALPRPSAEAVWNVLSQTWI
;
A
#
# COMPACT_ATOMS: atom_id res chain seq x y z
N MET A 1 -39.93 -13.68 -24.08
CA MET A 1 -38.58 -13.30 -24.51
C MET A 1 -37.95 -14.41 -25.33
N LYS A 2 -37.15 -14.09 -26.35
CA LYS A 2 -36.35 -15.07 -27.11
C LYS A 2 -34.94 -14.52 -27.26
N ALA A 3 -33.91 -15.34 -27.02
CA ALA A 3 -32.53 -14.95 -27.25
C ALA A 3 -32.28 -14.64 -28.73
N LEU A 4 -31.40 -13.68 -29.02
CA LEU A 4 -30.99 -13.36 -30.40
C LEU A 4 -30.18 -14.49 -31.02
N LYS A 5 -29.40 -15.20 -30.21
CA LYS A 5 -28.64 -16.40 -30.62
C LYS A 5 -29.07 -17.57 -29.75
N THR A 6 -29.68 -18.58 -30.37
CA THR A 6 -30.23 -19.77 -29.69
C THR A 6 -29.25 -20.94 -29.61
N THR A 7 -28.11 -20.86 -30.29
CA THR A 7 -27.05 -21.88 -30.27
C THR A 7 -25.69 -21.23 -30.07
N VAL A 8 -24.88 -21.72 -29.13
CA VAL A 8 -23.51 -21.27 -28.89
C VAL A 8 -22.59 -22.47 -29.02
N SER A 9 -21.53 -22.35 -29.83
CA SER A 9 -20.60 -23.46 -30.02
C SER A 9 -19.75 -23.69 -28.77
N ILE A 10 -19.37 -24.95 -28.52
CA ILE A 10 -18.45 -25.31 -27.42
C ILE A 10 -17.13 -24.53 -27.56
N THR A 11 -16.65 -24.34 -28.80
CA THR A 11 -15.44 -23.56 -29.10
C THR A 11 -15.58 -22.09 -28.73
N GLU A 12 -16.76 -21.48 -28.89
CA GLU A 12 -17.00 -20.09 -28.46
C GLU A 12 -17.00 -19.99 -26.92
N LEU A 13 -17.66 -20.92 -26.23
CA LEU A 13 -17.63 -20.97 -24.77
C LEU A 13 -16.21 -21.16 -24.23
N GLN A 14 -15.42 -22.05 -24.81
CA GLN A 14 -14.02 -22.24 -24.44
C GLN A 14 -13.19 -20.98 -24.66
N LYS A 15 -13.41 -20.24 -25.75
CA LYS A 15 -12.74 -18.95 -25.99
C LYS A 15 -13.11 -17.92 -24.92
N ILE A 16 -14.38 -17.81 -24.58
CA ILE A 16 -14.87 -16.89 -23.55
C ILE A 16 -14.27 -17.23 -22.18
N ILE A 17 -14.27 -18.51 -21.79
CA ILE A 17 -13.69 -18.97 -20.53
C ILE A 17 -12.18 -18.68 -20.48
N ARG A 18 -11.43 -18.93 -21.56
CA ARG A 18 -10.01 -18.61 -21.64
C ARG A 18 -9.76 -17.10 -21.49
N MET A 19 -10.59 -16.27 -22.13
CA MET A 19 -10.54 -14.82 -22.00
C MET A 19 -10.84 -14.35 -20.57
N TRP A 20 -11.78 -14.99 -19.87
CA TRP A 20 -12.05 -14.65 -18.47
C TRP A 20 -10.90 -15.04 -17.55
N ARG A 21 -10.28 -16.20 -17.79
CA ARG A 21 -9.08 -16.63 -17.06
C ARG A 21 -7.90 -15.67 -17.27
N SER A 22 -7.65 -15.22 -18.51
CA SER A 22 -6.60 -14.23 -18.79
C SER A 22 -6.88 -12.87 -18.15
N ARG A 23 -8.12 -12.60 -17.76
CA ARG A 23 -8.55 -11.39 -17.04
C ARG A 23 -8.62 -11.59 -15.53
N ASN A 24 -8.00 -12.65 -14.98
CA ASN A 24 -7.98 -12.97 -13.55
C ASN A 24 -9.38 -13.17 -12.93
N ILE A 25 -10.35 -13.69 -13.70
CA ILE A 25 -11.59 -14.20 -13.12
C ILE A 25 -11.29 -15.54 -12.45
N THR A 26 -11.66 -15.67 -11.17
CA THR A 26 -11.42 -16.89 -10.38
C THR A 26 -12.29 -18.05 -10.89
N ASP A 27 -11.79 -19.28 -10.78
CA ASP A 27 -12.53 -20.48 -11.17
C ASP A 27 -13.90 -20.60 -10.46
N SER A 28 -14.02 -20.05 -9.24
CA SER A 28 -15.28 -19.98 -8.50
C SER A 28 -16.31 -19.00 -9.09
N ASN A 29 -15.88 -18.01 -9.89
CA ASN A 29 -16.74 -17.00 -10.49
C ASN A 29 -17.07 -17.30 -11.96
N ILE A 30 -16.24 -18.08 -12.66
CA ILE A 30 -16.47 -18.51 -14.06
C ILE A 30 -17.86 -19.15 -14.27
N PRO A 31 -18.30 -20.17 -13.49
CA PRO A 31 -19.61 -20.78 -13.73
C PRO A 31 -20.76 -19.79 -13.52
N LYS A 32 -20.65 -18.90 -12.53
CA LYS A 32 -21.66 -17.86 -12.25
C LYS A 32 -21.81 -16.87 -13.40
N LEU A 33 -20.69 -16.46 -14.00
CA LEU A 33 -20.69 -15.58 -15.15
C LEU A 33 -21.19 -16.30 -16.42
N LEU A 34 -20.94 -17.61 -16.57
CA LEU A 34 -21.50 -18.40 -17.67
C LEU A 34 -23.02 -18.46 -17.59
N GLU A 35 -23.58 -18.69 -16.40
CA GLU A 35 -25.03 -18.68 -16.19
C GLU A 35 -25.65 -17.33 -16.57
N LEU A 36 -25.04 -16.22 -16.14
CA LEU A 36 -25.48 -14.87 -16.53
C LEU A 36 -25.35 -14.62 -18.03
N TYR A 37 -24.27 -15.08 -18.64
CA TYR A 37 -23.98 -14.87 -20.07
C TYR A 37 -24.94 -15.63 -20.96
N LEU A 38 -25.28 -16.87 -20.59
CA LEU A 38 -26.25 -17.71 -21.28
C LEU A 38 -27.70 -17.25 -21.04
N GLY A 39 -27.96 -16.56 -19.94
CA GLY A 39 -29.25 -15.91 -19.67
C GLY A 39 -30.01 -16.57 -18.51
N GLN A 40 -30.26 -15.79 -17.46
CA GLN A 40 -31.09 -16.14 -16.32
C GLN A 40 -32.43 -15.40 -16.46
N SER A 41 -33.32 -15.95 -17.28
CA SER A 41 -34.55 -15.27 -17.73
C SER A 41 -35.49 -14.83 -16.60
N ALA A 42 -35.40 -15.45 -15.42
CA ALA A 42 -36.18 -15.07 -14.24
C ALA A 42 -35.87 -13.65 -13.74
N TYR A 43 -34.68 -13.13 -14.08
CA TYR A 43 -34.19 -11.83 -13.61
C TYR A 43 -34.04 -10.80 -14.75
N MET A 44 -34.49 -11.14 -15.96
CA MET A 44 -34.38 -10.29 -17.14
C MET A 44 -35.69 -9.51 -17.39
N ASN A 45 -35.60 -8.27 -17.85
CA ASN A 45 -36.75 -7.51 -18.36
C ASN A 45 -37.17 -8.00 -19.76
N ALA A 46 -38.29 -7.48 -20.29
CA ALA A 46 -38.82 -7.90 -21.59
C ALA A 46 -37.81 -7.68 -22.76
N GLU A 47 -36.87 -6.75 -22.58
CA GLU A 47 -35.81 -6.35 -23.50
C GLU A 47 -34.57 -7.26 -23.43
N GLY A 48 -34.54 -8.23 -22.51
CA GLY A 48 -33.42 -9.16 -22.37
C GLY A 48 -32.24 -8.60 -21.59
N GLU A 49 -32.50 -7.76 -20.60
CA GLU A 49 -31.50 -7.10 -19.76
C GLU A 49 -31.72 -7.40 -18.30
N TYR A 50 -30.65 -7.37 -17.52
CA TYR A 50 -30.71 -7.42 -16.07
C TYR A 50 -30.78 -5.99 -15.55
N PRO A 51 -31.94 -5.56 -15.03
CA PRO A 51 -32.11 -4.22 -14.53
C PRO A 51 -31.59 -4.13 -13.08
N ILE A 52 -31.22 -2.93 -12.63
CA ILE A 52 -30.60 -2.71 -11.32
C ILE A 52 -31.43 -3.25 -10.15
N GLU A 53 -32.75 -3.22 -10.25
CA GLU A 53 -33.69 -3.70 -9.24
C GLU A 53 -33.45 -5.19 -8.91
N ASN A 54 -33.02 -5.97 -9.91
CA ASN A 54 -32.81 -7.42 -9.77
C ASN A 54 -31.39 -7.77 -9.33
N PHE A 55 -30.49 -6.81 -9.13
CA PHE A 55 -29.08 -7.11 -8.82
C PHE A 55 -28.88 -7.75 -7.46
N TYR A 56 -29.71 -7.40 -6.47
CA TYR A 56 -29.63 -8.01 -5.15
C TYR A 56 -30.02 -9.50 -5.22
N ASP A 57 -31.14 -9.81 -5.87
CA ASP A 57 -31.64 -11.18 -5.99
C ASP A 57 -30.73 -12.05 -6.88
N LEU A 58 -30.17 -11.48 -7.95
CA LEU A 58 -29.14 -12.13 -8.77
C LEU A 58 -27.88 -12.46 -7.97
N CYS A 59 -27.42 -11.50 -7.15
CA CYS A 59 -26.26 -11.70 -6.30
C CYS A 59 -26.48 -12.86 -5.31
N GLN A 60 -27.67 -12.95 -4.70
CA GLN A 60 -28.01 -14.03 -3.77
C GLN A 60 -28.15 -15.38 -4.49
N SER A 61 -28.86 -15.41 -5.62
CA SER A 61 -29.11 -16.62 -6.42
C SER A 61 -27.81 -17.28 -6.87
N LEU A 62 -26.87 -16.48 -7.39
CA LEU A 62 -25.56 -16.96 -7.86
C LEU A 62 -24.52 -17.07 -6.74
N ARG A 63 -24.91 -16.83 -5.49
CA ARG A 63 -24.06 -16.90 -4.29
C ARG A 63 -22.80 -16.04 -4.42
N PHE A 64 -22.96 -14.81 -4.89
CA PHE A 64 -21.90 -13.80 -4.78
C PHE A 64 -21.89 -13.24 -3.36
N ARG A 65 -20.69 -12.85 -2.87
CA ARG A 65 -20.54 -12.33 -1.50
C ARG A 65 -21.30 -11.02 -1.30
N HIS A 66 -21.22 -10.13 -2.29
CA HIS A 66 -21.87 -8.81 -2.32
C HIS A 66 -22.14 -8.41 -3.77
N THR A 67 -23.14 -7.55 -4.00
CA THR A 67 -23.49 -7.04 -5.34
C THR A 67 -22.32 -6.35 -6.03
N SER A 68 -21.48 -5.65 -5.26
CA SER A 68 -20.25 -5.03 -5.77
C SER A 68 -19.25 -6.06 -6.33
N ALA A 69 -19.13 -7.25 -5.72
CA ALA A 69 -18.26 -8.32 -6.20
C ALA A 69 -18.78 -8.93 -7.50
N MET A 70 -20.10 -9.08 -7.63
CA MET A 70 -20.76 -9.50 -8.87
C MET A 70 -20.51 -8.49 -9.99
N LEU A 71 -20.81 -7.21 -9.75
CA LEU A 71 -20.64 -6.13 -10.73
C LEU A 71 -19.17 -5.95 -11.16
N ASN A 72 -18.23 -6.06 -10.23
CA ASN A 72 -16.80 -6.05 -10.56
C ASN A 72 -16.42 -7.23 -11.46
N SER A 73 -16.97 -8.42 -11.21
CA SER A 73 -16.72 -9.60 -12.06
C SER A 73 -17.29 -9.41 -13.47
N ILE A 74 -18.49 -8.83 -13.58
CA ILE A 74 -19.15 -8.51 -14.87
C ILE A 74 -18.31 -7.50 -15.66
N LYS A 75 -17.86 -6.41 -15.02
CA LYS A 75 -16.98 -5.40 -15.63
C LYS A 75 -15.64 -5.99 -16.05
N GLN A 76 -15.02 -6.78 -15.18
CA GLN A 76 -13.70 -7.36 -15.40
C GLN A 76 -13.69 -8.38 -16.53
N CYS A 77 -14.75 -9.21 -16.66
CA CYS A 77 -14.84 -10.22 -17.71
C CYS A 77 -15.09 -9.63 -19.12
N ASN A 78 -15.61 -8.39 -19.19
CA ASN A 78 -15.79 -7.60 -20.42
C ASN A 78 -16.51 -8.37 -21.55
N SER A 79 -17.49 -9.17 -21.18
CA SER A 79 -18.32 -9.93 -22.11
C SER A 79 -19.77 -9.47 -22.12
N PHE A 80 -20.13 -8.60 -21.18
CA PHE A 80 -21.47 -8.02 -21.05
C PHE A 80 -21.45 -6.58 -21.54
N CYS A 81 -22.56 -6.16 -22.14
CA CYS A 81 -22.83 -4.75 -22.40
C CYS A 81 -23.35 -4.11 -21.11
N ILE A 82 -22.85 -2.92 -20.79
CA ILE A 82 -23.23 -2.20 -19.58
C ILE A 82 -23.89 -0.88 -19.95
N ARG A 83 -25.10 -0.66 -19.42
CA ARG A 83 -25.80 0.61 -19.53
C ARG A 83 -25.49 1.52 -18.33
N PRO A 84 -24.97 2.73 -18.56
CA PRO A 84 -24.80 3.73 -17.50
C PRO A 84 -26.17 4.27 -17.04
N ALA A 85 -26.28 4.68 -15.78
CA ALA A 85 -27.42 5.46 -15.30
C ALA A 85 -27.25 6.95 -15.67
N GLU A 86 -28.33 7.73 -15.54
CA GLU A 86 -28.31 9.19 -15.80
C GLU A 86 -27.35 9.96 -14.88
N ASN A 87 -27.06 9.41 -13.69
CA ASN A 87 -25.97 9.89 -12.86
C ASN A 87 -24.67 9.16 -13.23
N THR A 88 -23.58 9.91 -13.36
CA THR A 88 -22.28 9.48 -13.93
C THR A 88 -21.56 8.36 -13.17
N TYR A 89 -22.15 7.82 -12.10
CA TYR A 89 -21.51 6.87 -11.18
C TYR A 89 -22.28 5.57 -10.90
N THR A 90 -23.53 5.41 -11.37
CA THR A 90 -24.30 4.17 -11.12
C THR A 90 -24.64 3.43 -12.41
N LEU A 91 -24.73 2.10 -12.32
CA LEU A 91 -24.98 1.19 -13.44
C LEU A 91 -26.48 0.88 -13.46
N SER A 92 -27.18 1.20 -14.55
CA SER A 92 -28.64 1.04 -14.61
C SER A 92 -29.05 -0.38 -15.03
N ALA A 93 -28.32 -1.00 -15.96
CA ALA A 93 -28.55 -2.36 -16.39
C ALA A 93 -27.31 -2.98 -17.03
N PHE A 94 -27.28 -4.30 -17.14
CA PHE A 94 -26.31 -5.00 -18.01
C PHE A 94 -27.00 -6.13 -18.77
N TYR A 95 -26.43 -6.54 -19.90
CA TYR A 95 -26.99 -7.64 -20.69
C TYR A 95 -25.91 -8.40 -21.46
N SER A 96 -26.24 -9.63 -21.83
CA SER A 96 -25.40 -10.45 -22.70
C SER A 96 -25.67 -10.12 -24.17
N PRO A 97 -24.64 -10.02 -25.03
CA PRO A 97 -24.80 -9.86 -26.47
C PRO A 97 -25.60 -10.99 -27.15
N LEU A 98 -25.79 -12.12 -26.46
CA LEU A 98 -26.66 -13.21 -26.92
C LEU A 98 -28.15 -12.85 -26.87
N TRP A 99 -28.53 -11.87 -26.05
CA TRP A 99 -29.93 -11.53 -25.74
C TRP A 99 -30.35 -10.18 -26.29
N LYS A 100 -29.43 -9.23 -26.41
CA LYS A 100 -29.70 -7.90 -26.98
C LYS A 100 -28.51 -7.41 -27.80
N LYS A 101 -28.79 -6.71 -28.90
CA LYS A 101 -27.75 -6.08 -29.72
C LYS A 101 -27.17 -4.88 -28.98
N PRO A 102 -25.84 -4.67 -29.02
CA PRO A 102 -25.24 -3.51 -28.42
C PRO A 102 -25.79 -2.20 -28.99
N ASP A 103 -26.15 -1.26 -28.12
CA ASP A 103 -26.49 0.12 -28.47
C ASP A 103 -25.20 0.97 -28.53
N PRO A 104 -25.07 1.97 -29.43
CA PRO A 104 -23.91 2.86 -29.43
C PRO A 104 -23.69 3.64 -28.13
N THR A 105 -24.74 3.81 -27.31
CA THR A 105 -24.65 4.47 -26.00
C THR A 105 -24.21 3.54 -24.87
N ASP A 106 -24.15 2.22 -25.12
CA ASP A 106 -23.75 1.22 -24.13
C ASP A 106 -22.23 0.93 -24.20
N ASN A 107 -21.62 0.59 -23.05
CA ASN A 107 -20.22 0.18 -23.04
C ASN A 107 -20.09 -1.22 -23.67
N LEU A 108 -19.51 -1.26 -24.87
CA LEU A 108 -19.37 -2.45 -25.73
C LEU A 108 -18.30 -3.44 -25.23
N PRO A 109 -18.55 -4.76 -25.32
CA PRO A 109 -17.54 -5.77 -25.05
C PRO A 109 -16.54 -5.86 -26.21
N GLY A 110 -15.31 -5.34 -26.03
CA GLY A 110 -14.17 -5.70 -26.89
C GLY A 110 -13.37 -4.60 -27.59
N THR A 111 -13.48 -3.32 -27.23
CA THR A 111 -12.61 -2.27 -27.82
C THR A 111 -11.13 -2.47 -27.42
N LEU A 112 -10.28 -2.81 -28.38
CA LEU A 112 -8.81 -2.88 -28.29
C LEU A 112 -8.20 -1.66 -29.02
N PRO A 113 -7.14 -0.98 -28.54
CA PRO A 113 -6.34 -0.10 -29.37
C PRO A 113 -5.12 -0.86 -29.93
N GLY A 114 -4.90 -0.76 -31.25
CA GLY A 114 -3.75 -1.36 -31.92
C GLY A 114 -3.14 -0.44 -33.00
N LYS A 115 -1.90 -0.02 -32.74
CA LYS A 115 -0.84 0.56 -33.61
C LYS A 115 -0.92 2.05 -34.04
N CYS A 116 0.15 2.76 -33.67
CA CYS A 116 0.60 4.11 -34.10
C CYS A 116 0.86 4.19 -35.64
N PRO A 117 0.77 5.38 -36.30
CA PRO A 117 1.76 6.46 -36.07
C PRO A 117 1.28 7.93 -36.18
N THR A 118 2.11 8.78 -35.53
CA THR A 118 2.50 10.18 -35.81
C THR A 118 1.49 11.32 -35.76
N ASP A 119 1.84 12.27 -34.88
CA ASP A 119 1.71 13.74 -34.96
C ASP A 119 0.35 14.27 -35.46
N THR A 120 -0.48 14.89 -34.64
CA THR A 120 -0.21 16.20 -34.05
C THR A 120 -1.26 16.44 -32.96
N ASN A 121 -0.83 17.04 -31.84
CA ASN A 121 -1.64 17.55 -30.74
C ASN A 121 -2.99 18.15 -31.19
N ILE A 122 -4.08 17.80 -30.47
CA ILE A 122 -5.06 18.72 -29.86
C ILE A 122 -5.98 17.89 -28.92
N TYR A 123 -5.82 18.17 -27.62
CA TYR A 123 -6.60 17.78 -26.41
C TYR A 123 -6.55 16.34 -25.84
N ASN A 124 -5.72 16.24 -24.79
CA ASN A 124 -5.75 15.31 -23.66
C ASN A 124 -7.15 14.92 -23.15
N THR A 125 -7.44 13.63 -23.13
CA THR A 125 -8.13 12.94 -22.02
C THR A 125 -7.55 11.53 -21.89
N ILE A 126 -6.35 11.50 -21.30
CA ILE A 126 -5.68 10.39 -20.57
C ILE A 126 -6.09 8.98 -21.03
N SER A 127 -5.46 8.53 -22.10
CA SER A 127 -5.07 7.12 -22.27
C SER A 127 -4.31 6.69 -21.01
N LYS A 128 -4.69 5.57 -20.38
CA LYS A 128 -3.87 4.90 -19.36
C LYS A 128 -2.56 4.44 -20.00
N GLU A 129 -1.59 5.34 -20.08
CA GLU A 129 -0.20 4.96 -19.93
C GLU A 129 -0.10 4.20 -18.61
N SER A 130 0.50 3.02 -18.65
CA SER A 130 0.95 2.35 -17.46
C SER A 130 1.90 3.31 -16.74
N LEU A 131 1.41 3.96 -15.69
CA LEU A 131 2.22 4.84 -14.84
C LEU A 131 3.53 4.12 -14.54
N SER A 132 4.64 4.80 -14.76
CA SER A 132 5.95 4.24 -14.43
C SER A 132 5.99 3.94 -12.92
N SER A 133 6.86 3.03 -12.50
CA SER A 133 7.01 2.71 -11.07
C SER A 133 7.32 3.97 -10.24
N GLU A 134 7.97 4.95 -10.83
CA GLU A 134 8.36 6.23 -10.20
C GLU A 134 7.14 7.15 -10.01
N GLU A 135 6.23 7.19 -10.99
CA GLU A 135 5.00 7.99 -10.89
C GLU A 135 4.02 7.42 -9.85
N VAL A 136 3.87 6.09 -9.80
CA VAL A 136 3.06 5.45 -8.75
C VAL A 136 3.69 5.68 -7.37
N GLN A 137 5.03 5.72 -7.28
CA GLN A 137 5.73 6.04 -6.04
C GLN A 137 5.51 7.49 -5.61
N ALA A 138 5.49 8.44 -6.53
CA ALA A 138 5.15 9.82 -6.24
C ALA A 138 3.70 9.94 -5.71
N ILE A 139 2.75 9.26 -6.34
CA ILE A 139 1.35 9.22 -5.91
C ILE A 139 1.22 8.60 -4.50
N ALA A 140 1.98 7.54 -4.20
CA ALA A 140 1.98 6.92 -2.88
C ALA A 140 2.56 7.85 -1.81
N LYS A 141 3.67 8.54 -2.11
CA LYS A 141 4.25 9.56 -1.21
C LYS A 141 3.27 10.69 -0.93
N GLU A 142 2.65 11.24 -1.97
CA GLU A 142 1.66 12.31 -1.84
C GLU A 142 0.46 11.86 -1.01
N PHE A 143 -0.02 10.63 -1.21
CA PHE A 143 -1.11 10.07 -0.41
C PHE A 143 -0.82 10.07 1.10
N PHE A 144 0.36 9.58 1.52
CA PHE A 144 0.73 9.60 2.94
C PHE A 144 0.99 11.02 3.46
N HIS A 145 1.48 11.92 2.60
CA HIS A 145 1.64 13.32 2.95
C HIS A 145 0.30 13.99 3.25
N LEU A 146 -0.73 13.75 2.43
CA LEU A 146 -2.09 14.25 2.65
C LEU A 146 -2.68 13.75 3.97
N ILE A 147 -2.46 12.48 4.33
CA ILE A 147 -2.88 11.94 5.64
C ILE A 147 -2.19 12.69 6.78
N ASN A 148 -0.90 13.00 6.64
CA ASN A 148 -0.14 13.68 7.68
C ASN A 148 -0.54 15.17 7.83
N GLN A 149 -0.96 15.83 6.75
CA GLN A 149 -1.46 17.21 6.78
C GLN A 149 -2.86 17.32 7.40
N ASP A 150 -3.73 16.35 7.13
CA ASP A 150 -5.08 16.32 7.70
C ASP A 150 -5.05 15.84 9.15
N ALA A 151 -5.33 16.75 10.10
CA ALA A 151 -5.27 16.46 11.53
C ALA A 151 -6.22 15.32 11.95
N VAL A 152 -7.38 15.19 11.32
CA VAL A 152 -8.37 14.16 11.64
C VAL A 152 -7.89 12.79 11.14
N GLN A 153 -7.43 12.71 9.89
CA GLN A 153 -6.93 11.46 9.31
C GLN A 153 -5.66 10.99 10.01
N LYS A 154 -4.74 11.92 10.31
CA LYS A 154 -3.55 11.65 11.12
C LYS A 154 -3.92 11.08 12.49
N ALA A 155 -4.86 11.72 13.19
CA ALA A 155 -5.31 11.25 14.49
C ALA A 155 -5.99 9.87 14.43
N GLN A 156 -6.66 9.54 13.34
CA GLN A 156 -7.34 8.25 13.19
C GLN A 156 -6.43 7.11 12.73
N ILE A 157 -5.35 7.40 12.00
CA ILE A 157 -4.53 6.38 11.34
C ILE A 157 -3.14 6.29 11.98
N PHE A 158 -2.44 7.42 12.09
CA PHE A 158 -1.05 7.43 12.54
C PHE A 158 -0.92 7.50 14.05
N THR A 159 -1.70 8.33 14.73
CA THR A 159 -1.62 8.44 16.19
C THR A 159 -1.75 7.08 16.89
N PRO A 160 -2.72 6.20 16.56
CA PRO A 160 -2.83 4.90 17.21
C PRO A 160 -1.63 3.98 16.95
N LEU A 161 -1.01 4.08 15.78
CA LEU A 161 0.21 3.31 15.46
C LEU A 161 1.41 3.81 16.28
N ILE A 162 1.55 5.13 16.43
CA ILE A 162 2.63 5.72 17.24
C ILE A 162 2.41 5.34 18.72
N ASP A 163 1.20 5.47 19.24
CA ASP A 163 0.85 5.09 20.62
C ASP A 163 1.12 3.58 20.86
N GLN A 164 0.83 2.74 19.86
CA GLN A 164 1.14 1.31 19.90
C GLN A 164 2.65 1.08 19.99
N PHE A 165 3.45 1.75 19.14
CA PHE A 165 4.91 1.63 19.19
C PHE A 165 5.50 2.12 20.52
N GLU A 166 4.99 3.21 21.09
CA GLU A 166 5.42 3.68 22.42
C GLU A 166 5.16 2.62 23.49
N LYS A 167 3.96 2.02 23.49
CA LYS A 167 3.53 1.06 24.51
C LYS A 167 4.23 -0.29 24.39
N GLU A 168 4.34 -0.84 23.19
CA GLU A 168 4.89 -2.19 22.97
C GLU A 168 6.41 -2.23 23.14
N GLU A 169 7.10 -1.16 22.79
CA GLU A 169 8.58 -1.08 22.82
C GLU A 169 9.13 -0.23 23.97
N GLY A 170 8.26 0.43 24.76
CA GLY A 170 8.69 1.38 25.79
C GLY A 170 9.47 2.57 25.21
N LEU A 171 9.09 3.02 24.01
CA LEU A 171 9.80 4.08 23.28
C LEU A 171 9.31 5.47 23.68
N ASN A 172 10.19 6.45 23.55
CA ASN A 172 9.77 7.85 23.53
C ASN A 172 9.05 8.17 22.20
N ARG A 173 8.29 9.27 22.20
CA ARG A 173 7.51 9.71 21.03
C ARG A 173 8.33 9.87 19.77
N LYS A 174 9.56 10.36 19.90
CA LYS A 174 10.47 10.56 18.78
C LYS A 174 10.80 9.23 18.09
N HIS A 175 11.23 8.23 18.84
CA HIS A 175 11.56 6.91 18.30
C HIS A 175 10.33 6.14 17.80
N ALA A 176 9.16 6.35 18.41
CA ALA A 176 7.92 5.80 17.89
C ALA A 176 7.54 6.42 16.53
N CYS A 177 7.74 7.73 16.35
CA CYS A 177 7.59 8.39 15.05
C CYS A 177 8.61 7.86 14.02
N GLU A 178 9.86 7.59 14.41
CA GLU A 178 10.87 6.99 13.53
C GLU A 178 10.41 5.60 13.02
N ASN A 179 9.83 4.77 13.89
CA ASN A 179 9.25 3.49 13.47
C ASN A 179 8.08 3.67 12.48
N LEU A 180 7.24 4.70 12.66
CA LEU A 180 6.19 5.02 11.70
C LEU A 180 6.77 5.45 10.34
N ILE A 181 7.84 6.24 10.34
CA ILE A 181 8.53 6.65 9.10
C ILE A 181 9.05 5.41 8.36
N ILE A 182 9.72 4.50 9.07
CA ILE A 182 10.20 3.22 8.50
C ILE A 182 9.03 2.42 7.91
N LEU A 183 7.93 2.29 8.67
CA LEU A 183 6.74 1.59 8.20
C LEU A 183 6.18 2.22 6.90
N VAL A 184 6.10 3.54 6.83
CA VAL A 184 5.55 4.23 5.66
C VAL A 184 6.51 4.16 4.48
N ASP A 185 7.74 4.60 4.65
CA ASP A 185 8.69 4.82 3.55
C ASP A 185 9.29 3.53 3.01
N GLU A 186 9.59 2.57 3.88
CA GLU A 186 10.29 1.34 3.49
C GLU A 186 9.36 0.17 3.22
N LEU A 187 8.14 0.18 3.77
CA LEU A 187 7.23 -0.97 3.68
C LEU A 187 5.92 -0.64 2.96
N LEU A 188 5.18 0.37 3.41
CA LEU A 188 3.86 0.68 2.86
C LEU A 188 3.95 1.31 1.48
N ILE A 189 4.85 2.28 1.25
CA ILE A 189 5.01 2.90 -0.07
C ILE A 189 5.40 1.84 -1.12
N PRO A 190 6.46 1.02 -0.92
CA PRO A 190 6.79 -0.04 -1.88
C PRO A 190 5.65 -1.04 -2.08
N TYR A 191 4.95 -1.40 -1.00
CA TYR A 191 3.76 -2.25 -1.09
C TYR A 191 2.71 -1.62 -2.01
N PHE A 192 2.33 -0.35 -1.84
CA PHE A 192 1.31 0.29 -2.67
C PHE A 192 1.77 0.54 -4.11
N VAL A 193 3.06 0.81 -4.33
CA VAL A 193 3.65 0.92 -5.68
C VAL A 193 3.53 -0.38 -6.45
N SER A 194 3.69 -1.53 -5.78
CA SER A 194 3.52 -2.85 -6.41
C SER A 194 2.07 -3.14 -6.85
N GLN A 195 1.11 -2.31 -6.47
CA GLN A 195 -0.30 -2.55 -6.72
C GLN A 195 -0.85 -1.63 -7.80
N SER A 196 -1.14 -2.21 -8.96
CA SER A 196 -1.69 -1.48 -10.12
C SER A 196 -3.00 -0.73 -9.84
N LYS A 197 -3.81 -1.20 -8.88
CA LYS A 197 -5.09 -0.58 -8.51
C LYS A 197 -4.96 0.61 -7.55
N PHE A 198 -3.77 0.86 -7.00
CA PHE A 198 -3.57 1.93 -6.02
C PHE A 198 -3.72 3.31 -6.65
N SER A 199 -3.07 3.53 -7.79
CA SER A 199 -3.17 4.80 -8.55
C SER A 199 -4.59 5.07 -9.03
N GLU A 200 -5.33 4.02 -9.40
CA GLU A 200 -6.70 4.11 -9.89
C GLU A 200 -7.74 4.41 -8.79
N SER A 201 -7.38 4.18 -7.53
CA SER A 201 -8.28 4.40 -6.39
C SER A 201 -8.28 5.87 -5.98
N ASN A 202 -9.45 6.41 -5.65
CA ASN A 202 -9.56 7.74 -5.04
C ASN A 202 -9.03 7.75 -3.59
N HIS A 203 -8.83 8.94 -3.01
CA HIS A 203 -8.29 9.11 -1.66
C HIS A 203 -9.04 8.29 -0.60
N ALA A 204 -10.37 8.35 -0.59
CA ALA A 204 -11.21 7.61 0.35
C ALA A 204 -11.03 6.08 0.22
N GLY A 205 -10.92 5.57 -1.00
CA GLY A 205 -10.64 4.17 -1.29
C GLY A 205 -9.26 3.74 -0.80
N ARG A 206 -8.23 4.57 -1.02
CA ARG A 206 -6.88 4.32 -0.50
C ARG A 206 -6.84 4.30 1.03
N ILE A 207 -7.58 5.19 1.70
CA ILE A 207 -7.74 5.19 3.17
C ILE A 207 -8.42 3.91 3.66
N ALA A 208 -9.52 3.50 3.04
CA ALA A 208 -10.22 2.27 3.41
C ALA A 208 -9.31 1.05 3.23
N TRP A 209 -8.53 1.04 2.16
CA TRP A 209 -7.60 -0.03 1.88
C TRP A 209 -6.46 -0.08 2.89
N LEU A 210 -5.84 1.06 3.23
CA LEU A 210 -4.83 1.16 4.27
C LEU A 210 -5.37 0.66 5.62
N LYS A 211 -6.57 1.10 6.03
CA LYS A 211 -7.21 0.65 7.28
C LYS A 211 -7.42 -0.86 7.30
N ASN A 212 -7.82 -1.46 6.18
CA ASN A 212 -8.00 -2.91 6.08
C ASN A 212 -6.66 -3.66 6.05
N LEU A 213 -5.65 -3.11 5.37
CA LEU A 213 -4.31 -3.67 5.33
C LEU A 213 -3.72 -3.74 6.74
N LEU A 214 -3.74 -2.64 7.49
CA LEU A 214 -3.19 -2.57 8.85
C LEU A 214 -3.86 -3.56 9.82
N LYS A 215 -5.14 -3.89 9.60
CA LYS A 215 -5.87 -4.89 10.40
C LYS A 215 -5.57 -6.34 9.99
N SER A 216 -5.09 -6.56 8.77
CA SER A 216 -4.81 -7.89 8.24
C SER A 216 -3.56 -8.51 8.86
N ALA A 217 -3.39 -9.83 8.71
CA ALA A 217 -2.18 -10.54 9.15
C ALA A 217 -0.91 -9.99 8.46
N HIS A 218 -1.02 -9.63 7.17
CA HIS A 218 0.09 -9.05 6.43
C HIS A 218 0.46 -7.66 6.96
N GLY A 219 -0.52 -6.79 7.21
CA GLY A 219 -0.25 -5.48 7.81
C GLY A 219 0.39 -5.56 9.19
N LYS A 220 -0.05 -6.50 10.04
CA LYS A 220 0.61 -6.78 11.32
C LYS A 220 2.07 -7.22 11.14
N HIS A 221 2.35 -8.02 10.11
CA HIS A 221 3.73 -8.39 9.78
C HIS A 221 4.58 -7.18 9.38
N LEU A 222 4.06 -6.27 8.55
CA LEU A 222 4.76 -5.04 8.18
C LEU A 222 5.04 -4.15 9.40
N ILE A 223 4.08 -4.00 10.30
CA ILE A 223 4.25 -3.25 11.56
C ILE A 223 5.40 -3.85 12.39
N ASN A 224 5.41 -5.18 12.58
CA ASN A 224 6.48 -5.86 13.32
C ASN A 224 7.85 -5.75 12.62
N GLN A 225 7.88 -5.78 11.29
CA GLN A 225 9.10 -5.59 10.52
C GLN A 225 9.66 -4.16 10.71
N ALA A 226 8.80 -3.14 10.72
CA ALA A 226 9.22 -1.76 10.99
C ALA A 226 9.82 -1.62 12.40
N VAL A 227 9.21 -2.25 13.41
CA VAL A 227 9.74 -2.28 14.78
C VAL A 227 11.13 -2.91 14.81
N LYS A 228 11.31 -4.05 14.13
CA LYS A 228 12.61 -4.75 14.05
C LYS A 228 13.67 -3.87 13.38
N SER A 229 13.37 -3.32 12.21
CA SER A 229 14.29 -2.40 11.50
C SER A 229 14.63 -1.17 12.35
N GLY A 230 13.66 -0.62 13.08
CA GLY A 230 13.89 0.50 14.00
C GLY A 230 14.80 0.15 15.18
N ARG A 231 14.74 -1.08 15.71
CA ARG A 231 15.69 -1.58 16.72
C ARG A 231 17.10 -1.68 16.15
N GLU A 232 17.24 -2.26 14.97
CA GLU A 232 18.52 -2.43 14.28
C GLU A 232 19.16 -1.08 13.98
N LYS A 233 18.42 -0.12 13.43
CA LYS A 233 18.92 1.24 13.16
C LYS A 233 19.37 1.95 14.43
N ARG A 234 18.61 1.88 15.52
CA ARG A 234 19.03 2.48 16.80
C ARG A 234 20.26 1.81 17.39
N ALA A 235 20.39 0.48 17.26
CA ALA A 235 21.59 -0.23 17.68
C ALA A 235 22.81 0.20 16.85
N GLN A 236 22.64 0.32 15.52
CA GLN A 236 23.69 0.81 14.64
C GLN A 236 24.08 2.24 14.97
N SER A 237 23.13 3.17 15.14
CA SER A 237 23.44 4.55 15.53
C SER A 237 24.15 4.65 16.87
N ARG A 238 23.85 3.77 17.85
CA ARG A 238 24.61 3.72 19.11
C ARG A 238 26.05 3.27 18.89
N LEU A 239 26.26 2.24 18.07
CA LEU A 239 27.60 1.75 17.72
C LEU A 239 28.39 2.79 16.92
N ASP A 240 27.76 3.47 15.97
CA ASP A 240 28.38 4.52 15.17
C ASP A 240 28.75 5.73 16.04
N ASN A 241 27.86 6.14 16.96
CA ASN A 241 28.16 7.21 17.91
C ASN A 241 29.32 6.82 18.83
N GLN A 242 29.34 5.60 19.36
CA GLN A 242 30.44 5.09 20.18
C GLN A 242 31.75 5.06 19.39
N THR A 243 31.71 4.62 18.13
CA THR A 243 32.89 4.56 17.25
C THR A 243 33.40 5.96 16.90
N ASN A 244 32.50 6.90 16.59
CA ASN A 244 32.86 8.29 16.27
C ASN A 244 33.46 9.01 17.49
N GLN A 245 32.89 8.81 18.68
CA GLN A 245 33.48 9.32 19.92
C GLN A 245 34.88 8.71 20.15
N ARG A 246 35.05 7.42 19.85
CA ARG A 246 36.35 6.72 20.00
C ARG A 246 37.39 7.05 18.92
N ASN A 247 36.96 7.60 17.79
CA ASN A 247 37.84 8.13 16.75
C ASN A 247 38.30 9.57 17.04
N ASN A 248 37.60 10.31 17.91
CA ASN A 248 37.97 11.66 18.31
C ASN A 248 38.97 11.63 19.49
N ARG A 249 40.27 11.74 19.18
CA ARG A 249 41.38 11.78 20.16
C ARG A 249 42.11 13.13 20.13
N PRO A 250 41.49 14.23 20.59
CA PRO A 250 42.06 15.57 20.37
C PRO A 250 43.22 15.93 21.32
N LEU A 251 43.42 15.21 22.44
CA LEU A 251 44.40 15.57 23.48
C LEU A 251 45.52 14.54 23.68
N CYS A 252 45.19 13.26 23.83
CA CYS A 252 46.17 12.18 23.90
C CYS A 252 45.59 10.86 23.39
N GLU A 253 46.45 9.84 23.25
CA GLU A 253 46.05 8.54 22.72
C GLU A 253 45.13 7.74 23.67
N PHE A 254 45.15 8.05 24.98
CA PHE A 254 44.54 7.23 26.03
C PHE A 254 43.18 7.74 26.53
N GLU A 255 42.72 8.89 26.02
CA GLU A 255 41.43 9.49 26.38
C GLU A 255 40.68 9.94 25.13
N TRP A 256 39.37 10.04 25.27
CA TRP A 256 38.47 10.47 24.20
C TRP A 256 37.76 11.76 24.59
N THR A 257 37.28 12.50 23.60
CA THR A 257 36.46 13.68 23.82
C THR A 257 35.16 13.56 23.06
N ASP A 258 34.05 13.74 23.77
CA ASP A 258 32.74 13.82 23.16
C ASP A 258 32.65 15.09 22.29
N PRO A 259 32.43 14.96 20.96
CA PRO A 259 32.45 16.11 20.05
C PRO A 259 31.40 17.18 20.35
N GLU A 260 30.27 16.78 20.96
CA GLU A 260 29.13 17.67 21.20
C GLU A 260 29.25 18.44 22.51
N SER A 261 29.60 17.76 23.61
CA SER A 261 29.75 18.40 24.93
C SER A 261 31.18 18.92 25.21
N GLY A 262 32.18 18.42 24.47
CA GLY A 262 33.59 18.64 24.77
C GLY A 262 34.06 17.97 26.06
N MET A 263 33.27 17.04 26.63
CA MET A 263 33.64 16.28 27.82
C MET A 263 34.68 15.22 27.48
N ARG A 264 35.69 15.10 28.34
CA ARG A 264 36.76 14.10 28.22
C ARG A 264 36.36 12.84 28.98
N PHE A 265 36.71 11.66 28.50
CA PHE A 265 36.42 10.39 29.18
C PHE A 265 37.39 9.27 28.78
N TYR A 266 37.42 8.20 29.57
CA TYR A 266 38.09 6.93 29.24
C TYR A 266 37.26 5.72 29.70
N ASP A 267 37.56 4.54 29.16
CA ASP A 267 36.95 3.28 29.55
C ASP A 267 37.84 2.61 30.62
N ASP A 268 37.27 2.36 31.80
CA ASP A 268 37.85 1.62 32.91
C ASP A 268 37.26 0.20 32.94
N ASP A 269 38.09 -0.80 33.21
CA ASP A 269 37.67 -2.21 33.18
C ASP A 269 36.64 -2.56 34.28
N ILE A 270 36.59 -1.77 35.37
CA ILE A 270 35.72 -2.00 36.53
C ILE A 270 34.53 -1.03 36.52
N GLU A 271 34.78 0.25 36.28
CA GLU A 271 33.75 1.31 36.37
C GLU A 271 33.07 1.63 35.04
N GLY A 272 33.58 1.13 33.90
CA GLY A 272 33.05 1.44 32.58
C GLY A 272 33.48 2.83 32.10
N VAL A 273 32.56 3.64 31.57
CA VAL A 273 32.89 4.97 31.03
C VAL A 273 33.10 5.97 32.17
N VAL A 274 34.34 6.41 32.39
CA VAL A 274 34.71 7.40 33.42
C VAL A 274 34.92 8.77 32.79
N ASN A 275 34.15 9.76 33.24
CA ASN A 275 34.27 11.16 32.79
C ASN A 275 35.43 11.87 33.50
N ILE A 276 36.25 12.57 32.72
CA ILE A 276 37.40 13.35 33.18
C ILE A 276 37.00 14.83 33.30
N PRO A 277 37.23 15.49 34.45
CA PRO A 277 36.99 16.92 34.61
C PRO A 277 37.78 17.78 33.61
N LYS A 278 37.23 18.94 33.21
CA LYS A 278 37.89 19.86 32.24
C LYS A 278 39.30 20.27 32.66
N ASP A 279 39.52 20.49 33.95
CA ASP A 279 40.78 21.00 34.50
C ASP A 279 41.81 19.90 34.79
N ALA A 280 41.46 18.63 34.57
CA ALA A 280 42.37 17.50 34.78
C ALA A 280 43.49 17.49 33.73
N LEU A 281 44.68 16.99 34.10
CA LEU A 281 45.76 16.77 33.13
C LEU A 281 45.40 15.67 32.11
N PRO A 282 46.00 15.65 30.91
CA PRO A 282 45.85 14.54 29.96
C PRO A 282 46.20 13.20 30.58
N ARG A 283 45.43 12.16 30.25
CA ARG A 283 45.69 10.80 30.74
C ARG A 283 47.09 10.32 30.30
N PRO A 284 47.95 9.89 31.23
CA PRO A 284 49.35 9.60 30.93
C PRO A 284 49.57 8.20 30.30
N SER A 285 48.71 7.23 30.58
CA SER A 285 48.81 5.86 30.05
C SER A 285 47.43 5.19 29.95
N ALA A 286 47.34 4.06 29.23
CA ALA A 286 46.10 3.29 29.09
C ALA A 286 45.61 2.65 30.40
N GLU A 287 46.49 2.47 31.38
CA GLU A 287 46.19 1.85 32.68
C GLU A 287 45.90 2.88 33.78
N ALA A 288 46.16 4.17 33.54
CA ALA A 288 46.00 5.21 34.54
C ALA A 288 44.52 5.45 34.87
N VAL A 289 44.15 5.47 36.16
CA VAL A 289 42.77 5.65 36.62
C VAL A 289 42.62 7.02 37.29
N TRP A 290 41.55 7.74 36.97
CA TRP A 290 41.25 9.03 37.58
C TRP A 290 40.71 8.85 38.98
N ASN A 291 41.45 9.32 39.99
CA ASN A 291 40.96 9.33 41.36
C ASN A 291 40.16 10.61 41.63
N VAL A 292 38.85 10.44 41.84
CA VAL A 292 37.92 11.56 42.09
C VAL A 292 38.21 12.29 43.40
N LEU A 293 38.71 11.60 44.42
CA LEU A 293 38.99 12.19 45.74
C LEU A 293 40.28 13.02 45.75
N SER A 294 41.34 12.53 45.09
CA SER A 294 42.63 13.23 45.04
C SER A 294 42.77 14.13 43.80
N GLN A 295 41.86 14.04 42.83
CA GLN A 295 41.91 14.77 41.55
C GLN A 295 43.23 14.54 40.79
N THR A 296 43.74 13.31 40.83
CA THR A 296 44.99 12.91 40.16
C THR A 296 44.84 11.56 39.46
N TRP A 297 45.69 11.33 38.45
CA TRP A 297 45.88 10.01 37.86
C TRP A 297 46.64 9.10 38.82
N ILE A 298 46.19 7.84 38.95
CA ILE A 298 46.83 6.75 39.71
C ILE A 298 47.22 5.64 38.75
#